data_AF-A0A7C1CEZ8-F1
#
_entry.id   AF-A0A7C1CEZ8-F1
#
_cell.length_a   1.000
_cell.length_b   1.000
_cell.length_c   1.000
_cell.angle_alpha   90.00
_cell.angle_beta   90.00
_cell.angle_gamma   90.00
#
_symmetry.space_group_name_H-M   'P 1'
#
loop_
_entity.id
_entity.type
_entity.pdbx_description
1 polymer ?
#
loop_
_entity_poly.entity_id
_entity_poly.type
_entity_poly.pdbx_seq_one_letter_code
_entity_poly.pdbx_strand_id
1 'polypeptide(L)'
;IREFGSGNIGATNTIRVVGRIPGLIVLAIDVFKGFLCVIYIAGFFMRFSPVARPELYMILAGLAAIAGHNWTLFLKFKGGKGVAVSAGVMIGLAPGIFWIGFMVWLIIFLMSGYISVASIIASVSVPVLALVSNQPTELTVFFSILCLAIVYKHRSNLRRLKNKEEKKISLFKKPKTR
;
A
#
# COMPACT_ATOMS: atom_id res chain seq x y z
N ILE A 1 -11.87 15.29 5.41
CA ILE A 1 -11.13 14.13 5.97
C ILE A 1 -9.75 14.47 6.54
N ARG A 2 -9.04 15.50 6.04
CA ARG A 2 -7.69 15.87 6.51
C ARG A 2 -7.64 16.51 7.91
N GLU A 3 -8.72 17.15 8.31
CA GLU A 3 -8.87 17.75 9.65
C GLU A 3 -9.35 16.74 10.70
N PHE A 4 -9.65 15.51 10.28
CA PHE A 4 -10.27 14.50 11.15
C PHE A 4 -9.43 13.23 11.22
N GLY A 5 -9.49 12.56 12.38
CA GLY A 5 -8.82 11.29 12.63
C GLY A 5 -7.29 11.42 12.59
N SER A 6 -6.66 10.76 11.62
CA SER A 6 -5.21 10.81 11.38
C SER A 6 -4.79 11.86 10.34
N GLY A 7 -5.76 12.54 9.72
CA GLY A 7 -5.56 13.49 8.62
C GLY A 7 -5.10 12.88 7.28
N ASN A 8 -4.87 11.56 7.24
CA ASN A 8 -4.56 10.85 6.00
C ASN A 8 -5.80 10.71 5.11
N ILE A 9 -5.62 10.64 3.80
CA ILE A 9 -6.70 10.49 2.81
C ILE A 9 -7.03 9.03 2.45
N GLY A 10 -6.20 8.08 2.91
CA GLY A 10 -6.39 6.66 2.58
C GLY A 10 -7.51 5.97 3.36
N ALA A 11 -7.85 4.76 2.92
CA ALA A 11 -8.94 3.91 3.43
C ALA A 11 -9.06 3.87 4.95
N THR A 12 -7.95 3.67 5.68
CA THR A 12 -7.95 3.58 7.15
C THR A 12 -8.54 4.83 7.82
N ASN A 13 -8.26 6.04 7.31
CA ASN A 13 -8.83 7.25 7.89
C ASN A 13 -10.30 7.39 7.51
N THR A 14 -10.66 7.00 6.29
CA THR A 14 -12.05 6.96 5.83
C THR A 14 -12.91 6.04 6.68
N ILE A 15 -12.41 4.85 7.03
CA ILE A 15 -13.07 3.92 7.97
C ILE A 15 -13.31 4.60 9.32
N ARG A 16 -12.34 5.36 9.82
CA ARG A 16 -12.41 6.02 11.14
C ARG A 16 -13.30 7.25 11.18
N VAL A 17 -13.38 8.00 10.08
CA VAL A 17 -14.07 9.31 10.02
C VAL A 17 -15.45 9.20 9.41
N VAL A 18 -15.60 8.42 8.34
CA VAL A 18 -16.83 8.34 7.54
C VAL A 18 -17.58 7.05 7.79
N GLY A 19 -16.88 5.92 7.86
CA GLY A 19 -17.47 4.61 8.13
C GLY A 19 -16.85 3.49 7.30
N ARG A 20 -17.24 2.25 7.62
CA ARG A 20 -16.64 1.03 7.06
C ARG A 20 -16.87 0.91 5.56
N ILE A 21 -18.10 1.11 5.09
CA ILE A 21 -18.45 0.96 3.67
C ILE A 21 -17.65 1.94 2.80
N PRO A 22 -17.66 3.27 3.05
CA PRO A 22 -16.84 4.20 2.25
C PRO A 22 -15.35 3.90 2.33
N GLY A 23 -14.86 3.46 3.49
CA GLY A 23 -13.46 3.09 3.65
C GLY A 23 -13.04 1.86 2.84
N LEU A 24 -13.92 0.85 2.75
CA LEU A 24 -13.70 -0.33 1.90
C LEU A 24 -13.76 0.02 0.42
N ILE A 25 -14.65 0.93 0.01
CA ILE A 25 -14.70 1.43 -1.37
C ILE A 25 -13.38 2.13 -1.73
N VAL A 26 -12.88 3.01 -0.86
CA VAL A 26 -11.58 3.67 -1.07
C VAL A 26 -10.45 2.65 -1.17
N LEU A 27 -10.46 1.63 -0.30
CA LEU A 27 -9.48 0.55 -0.35
C LEU A 27 -9.52 -0.18 -1.70
N ALA A 28 -10.71 -0.58 -2.14
CA ALA A 28 -10.91 -1.30 -3.40
C ALA A 28 -10.44 -0.47 -4.61
N ILE A 29 -10.79 0.81 -4.67
CA ILE A 29 -10.35 1.72 -5.74
C ILE A 29 -8.82 1.89 -5.72
N ASP A 30 -8.21 2.04 -4.54
CA ASP A 30 -6.77 2.19 -4.42
C ASP A 30 -6.01 0.92 -4.84
N VAL A 31 -6.50 -0.26 -4.49
CA VAL A 31 -5.94 -1.54 -4.95
C VAL A 31 -6.13 -1.68 -6.45
N PHE A 32 -7.35 -1.45 -6.94
CA PHE A 32 -7.70 -1.63 -8.34
C PHE A 32 -6.86 -0.74 -9.27
N LYS A 33 -6.67 0.54 -8.94
CA LYS A 33 -5.84 1.41 -9.78
C LYS A 33 -4.36 0.99 -9.84
N GLY A 34 -3.83 0.43 -8.75
CA GLY A 34 -2.46 -0.09 -8.71
C GLY A 34 -2.32 -1.32 -9.61
N PHE A 35 -3.28 -2.25 -9.50
CA PHE A 35 -3.35 -3.43 -10.35
C PHE A 35 -3.51 -3.07 -11.83
N LEU A 36 -4.45 -2.17 -12.14
CA LEU A 36 -4.73 -1.74 -13.50
C LEU A 36 -3.53 -1.05 -14.16
N CYS A 37 -2.78 -0.23 -13.41
CA CYS A 37 -1.53 0.39 -13.91
C CYS A 37 -0.51 -0.68 -14.34
N VAL A 38 -0.33 -1.72 -13.55
CA VAL A 38 0.65 -2.76 -13.86
C VAL A 38 0.22 -3.62 -15.03
N ILE A 39 -1.04 -4.06 -15.07
CA ILE A 39 -1.51 -5.01 -16.09
C ILE A 39 -1.78 -4.33 -17.44
N TYR A 40 -2.50 -3.21 -17.43
CA TYR A 40 -2.97 -2.59 -18.68
C TYR A 40 -2.02 -1.53 -19.22
N ILE A 41 -1.49 -0.66 -18.36
CA ILE A 41 -0.65 0.45 -18.82
C ILE A 41 0.73 -0.06 -19.24
N ALA A 42 1.34 -1.00 -18.51
CA ALA A 42 2.56 -1.65 -18.98
C ALA A 42 2.32 -2.40 -20.30
N GLY A 43 1.21 -3.15 -20.41
CA GLY A 43 0.77 -3.84 -21.62
C GLY A 43 0.65 -2.92 -22.84
N PHE A 44 0.11 -1.72 -22.66
CA PHE A 44 -0.01 -0.71 -23.70
C PHE A 44 1.36 -0.21 -24.17
N PHE A 45 2.26 0.17 -23.25
CA PHE A 45 3.58 0.70 -23.61
C PHE A 45 4.51 -0.35 -24.26
N MET A 46 4.39 -1.62 -23.87
CA MET A 46 5.11 -2.72 -24.51
C MET A 46 4.81 -2.85 -26.02
N ARG A 47 3.64 -2.39 -26.48
CA ARG A 47 3.27 -2.41 -27.91
C ARG A 47 4.00 -1.35 -28.74
N PHE A 48 4.37 -0.22 -28.13
CA PHE A 48 5.04 0.90 -28.81
C PHE A 48 6.56 0.84 -28.70
N SER A 49 7.07 0.13 -27.70
CA SER A 49 8.49 -0.11 -27.53
C SER A 49 8.67 -1.54 -27.01
N PRO A 50 8.85 -2.52 -27.90
CA PRO A 50 9.17 -3.89 -27.52
C PRO A 50 10.62 -3.95 -27.02
N VAL A 51 10.93 -3.27 -25.91
CA VAL A 51 12.16 -3.52 -25.17
C VAL A 51 12.05 -4.92 -24.59
N ALA A 52 13.13 -5.70 -24.66
CA ALA A 52 13.21 -7.10 -24.24
C ALA A 52 12.99 -7.35 -22.72
N ARG A 53 12.45 -6.39 -21.97
CA ARG A 53 12.26 -6.44 -20.51
C ARG A 53 10.85 -5.97 -20.12
N PRO A 54 9.81 -6.80 -20.34
CA PRO A 54 8.42 -6.47 -19.98
C PRO A 54 8.24 -6.10 -18.51
N GLU A 55 9.01 -6.74 -17.62
CA GLU A 55 8.98 -6.47 -16.17
C GLU A 55 9.37 -5.04 -15.82
N LEU A 56 10.29 -4.42 -16.57
CA LEU A 56 10.73 -3.05 -16.30
C LEU A 56 9.59 -2.05 -16.51
N TYR A 57 8.76 -2.24 -17.55
CA TYR A 57 7.57 -1.40 -17.76
C TYR A 57 6.57 -1.54 -16.62
N MET A 58 6.35 -2.77 -16.15
CA MET A 58 5.46 -3.04 -15.03
C MET A 58 5.96 -2.40 -13.73
N ILE A 59 7.27 -2.49 -13.46
CA ILE A 59 7.92 -1.83 -12.32
C ILE A 59 7.77 -0.30 -12.40
N LEU A 60 8.08 0.29 -13.55
CA LEU A 60 7.97 1.75 -13.76
C LEU A 60 6.52 2.24 -13.63
N ALA A 61 5.56 1.51 -14.21
CA ALA A 61 4.14 1.81 -14.07
C ALA A 61 3.68 1.71 -12.60
N GLY A 62 4.14 0.69 -11.88
CA GLY A 62 3.87 0.51 -10.45
C GLY A 62 4.43 1.66 -9.61
N LEU A 63 5.69 2.06 -9.85
CA LEU A 63 6.32 3.21 -9.19
C LEU A 63 5.55 4.50 -9.46
N ALA A 64 5.14 4.74 -10.72
CA ALA A 64 4.36 5.91 -11.08
C ALA A 64 2.99 5.94 -10.38
N ALA A 65 2.28 4.81 -10.31
CA ALA A 65 1.01 4.69 -9.60
C ALA A 65 1.14 4.99 -8.10
N ILE A 66 2.17 4.44 -7.46
CA ILE A 66 2.46 4.66 -6.03
C ILE A 66 2.86 6.10 -5.79
N ALA A 67 3.72 6.67 -6.63
CA ALA A 67 4.15 8.06 -6.53
C ALA A 67 2.96 9.02 -6.70
N GLY A 68 2.13 8.80 -7.72
CA GLY A 68 0.92 9.57 -7.97
C GLY A 68 -0.09 9.51 -6.81
N HIS A 69 -0.19 8.38 -6.09
CA HIS A 69 -1.01 8.28 -4.87
C HIS A 69 -0.34 8.98 -3.68
N ASN A 70 0.97 8.83 -3.50
CA ASN A 70 1.70 9.34 -2.33
C ASN A 70 1.95 10.85 -2.37
N TRP A 71 2.10 11.41 -3.58
CA TRP A 71 2.41 12.80 -3.88
C TRP A 71 1.53 13.33 -5.01
N THR A 72 0.22 13.15 -4.87
CA THR A 72 -0.74 13.61 -5.89
C THR A 72 -0.68 15.12 -6.13
N LEU A 73 -0.63 15.52 -7.40
CA LEU A 73 -0.67 16.92 -7.84
C LEU A 73 -1.93 17.63 -7.37
N PHE A 74 -3.07 16.93 -7.42
CA PHE A 74 -4.38 17.45 -7.05
C PHE A 74 -4.48 17.91 -5.58
N LEU A 75 -3.58 17.43 -4.73
CA LEU A 75 -3.56 17.76 -3.31
C LEU A 75 -2.22 18.36 -2.85
N LYS A 76 -1.57 19.12 -3.74
CA LYS A 76 -0.31 19.84 -3.47
C LYS A 76 0.78 18.89 -2.95
N PHE A 77 0.93 17.73 -3.61
CA PHE A 77 1.88 16.66 -3.26
C PHE A 77 1.70 16.03 -1.87
N LYS A 78 0.56 16.29 -1.22
CA LYS A 78 0.21 15.65 0.07
C LYS A 78 -0.73 14.48 -0.23
N GLY A 79 -0.20 13.32 -0.58
CA GLY A 79 -1.03 12.14 -0.87
C GLY A 79 -1.20 11.18 0.32
N GLY A 80 -1.68 9.97 0.02
CA GLY A 80 -1.81 8.89 0.98
C GLY A 80 -0.47 8.22 1.29
N LYS A 81 -0.49 7.02 1.86
CA LYS A 81 0.73 6.25 2.20
C LYS A 81 1.06 5.13 1.20
N GLY A 82 0.17 4.89 0.25
CA GLY A 82 0.46 3.99 -0.86
C GLY A 82 0.29 2.51 -0.55
N VAL A 83 0.01 2.07 0.68
CA VAL A 83 -0.11 0.63 1.02
C VAL A 83 -1.11 -0.11 0.13
N ALA A 84 -2.32 0.43 -0.04
CA ALA A 84 -3.37 -0.18 -0.87
C ALA A 84 -2.99 -0.21 -2.36
N VAL A 85 -2.40 0.88 -2.86
CA VAL A 85 -1.91 0.93 -4.25
C VAL A 85 -0.78 -0.06 -4.47
N SER A 86 0.13 -0.17 -3.51
CA SER A 86 1.24 -1.11 -3.51
C SER A 86 0.74 -2.54 -3.52
N ALA A 87 -0.30 -2.86 -2.74
CA ALA A 87 -0.96 -4.16 -2.79
C ALA A 87 -1.49 -4.48 -4.20
N GLY A 88 -2.18 -3.54 -4.84
CA GLY A 88 -2.62 -3.69 -6.24
C GLY A 88 -1.48 -3.94 -7.22
N VAL A 89 -0.40 -3.15 -7.10
CA VAL A 89 0.81 -3.31 -7.91
C VAL A 89 1.43 -4.69 -7.72
N MET A 90 1.56 -5.14 -6.47
CA MET A 90 2.11 -6.46 -6.14
C MET A 90 1.23 -7.61 -6.64
N ILE A 91 -0.10 -7.47 -6.60
CA ILE A 91 -1.02 -8.48 -7.18
C ILE A 91 -0.76 -8.63 -8.67
N GLY A 92 -0.49 -7.54 -9.40
CA GLY A 92 -0.19 -7.61 -10.83
C GLY A 92 1.23 -8.11 -11.14
N LEU A 93 2.19 -7.82 -10.27
CA LEU A 93 3.62 -8.03 -10.53
C LEU A 93 4.14 -9.37 -9.98
N ALA A 94 3.79 -9.70 -8.75
CA ALA A 94 4.25 -10.92 -8.07
C ALA A 94 3.16 -11.42 -7.08
N PRO A 95 2.08 -12.04 -7.59
CA PRO A 95 0.95 -12.48 -6.76
C PRO A 95 1.34 -13.37 -5.59
N GLY A 96 2.32 -14.27 -5.78
CA GLY A 96 2.81 -15.15 -4.72
C GLY A 96 3.41 -14.39 -3.54
N ILE A 97 4.27 -13.40 -3.81
CA ILE A 97 4.88 -12.54 -2.79
C ILE A 97 3.80 -11.69 -2.11
N PHE A 98 2.83 -11.18 -2.88
CA PHE A 98 1.70 -10.44 -2.33
C PHE A 98 0.94 -11.28 -1.29
N TRP A 99 0.53 -12.51 -1.63
CA TRP A 99 -0.28 -13.33 -0.72
C TRP A 99 0.45 -13.69 0.56
N ILE A 100 1.74 -14.04 0.48
CA ILE A 100 2.55 -14.30 1.68
C ILE A 100 2.70 -13.02 2.52
N GLY A 101 2.99 -11.88 1.89
CA GLY A 101 3.05 -10.58 2.57
C GLY A 101 1.72 -10.16 3.19
N PHE A 102 0.60 -10.46 2.54
CA PHE A 102 -0.75 -10.22 3.04
C PHE A 102 -1.07 -11.13 4.24
N MET A 103 -0.61 -12.38 4.25
CA MET A 103 -0.72 -13.25 5.43
C MET A 103 0.08 -12.69 6.61
N VAL A 104 1.33 -12.24 6.37
CA VAL A 104 2.12 -11.54 7.41
C VAL A 104 1.37 -10.33 7.93
N TRP A 105 0.82 -9.50 7.03
CA TRP A 105 0.02 -8.34 7.39
C TRP A 105 -1.18 -8.73 8.26
N LEU A 106 -1.92 -9.76 7.85
CA LEU A 106 -3.14 -10.21 8.52
C LEU A 106 -2.83 -10.72 9.93
N ILE A 107 -1.81 -11.58 10.08
CA ILE A 107 -1.38 -12.13 11.37
C ILE A 107 -1.00 -10.98 12.33
N ILE A 108 -0.13 -10.07 11.88
CA ILE A 108 0.31 -8.93 12.71
C ILE A 108 -0.86 -8.01 13.05
N PHE A 109 -1.79 -7.79 12.10
CA PHE A 109 -2.97 -6.98 12.34
C PHE A 109 -3.88 -7.61 13.40
N LEU A 110 -4.14 -8.92 13.31
CA LEU A 110 -4.98 -9.64 14.27
C LEU A 110 -4.35 -9.67 15.67
N MET A 111 -3.03 -9.85 15.77
CA MET A 111 -2.31 -9.85 17.06
C MET A 111 -2.24 -8.46 17.71
N SER A 112 -1.94 -7.42 16.91
CA SER A 112 -1.63 -6.08 17.44
C SER A 112 -2.84 -5.13 17.49
N GLY A 113 -3.80 -5.31 16.57
CA GLY A 113 -4.89 -4.37 16.30
C GLY A 113 -4.46 -3.09 15.56
N TYR A 114 -3.19 -2.97 15.17
CA TYR A 114 -2.63 -1.78 14.53
C TYR A 114 -2.35 -2.00 13.04
N ILE A 115 -3.13 -1.33 12.18
CA ILE A 115 -2.90 -1.35 10.72
C ILE A 115 -1.52 -0.81 10.35
N SER A 116 -1.01 0.18 11.07
CA SER A 116 0.31 0.77 10.81
C SER A 116 1.43 -0.21 11.09
N VAL A 117 1.38 -0.95 12.19
CA VAL A 117 2.36 -1.98 12.53
C VAL A 117 2.32 -3.11 11.51
N ALA A 118 1.12 -3.61 11.20
CA ALA A 118 0.92 -4.63 10.17
C ALA A 118 1.49 -4.21 8.82
N SER A 119 1.21 -2.98 8.37
CA SER A 119 1.70 -2.44 7.09
C SER A 119 3.22 -2.33 7.05
N ILE A 120 3.85 -1.90 8.14
CA ILE A 120 5.31 -1.77 8.22
C ILE A 120 5.97 -3.16 8.19
N ILE A 121 5.52 -4.09 9.05
CA ILE A 121 6.12 -5.43 9.13
C ILE A 121 5.94 -6.18 7.81
N ALA A 122 4.74 -6.13 7.22
CA ALA A 122 4.51 -6.71 5.90
C ALA A 122 5.39 -6.06 4.82
N SER A 123 5.57 -4.73 4.84
CA SER A 123 6.44 -4.09 3.84
C SER A 123 7.91 -4.50 3.98
N VAL A 124 8.38 -4.78 5.20
CA VAL A 124 9.74 -5.27 5.47
C VAL A 124 9.89 -6.73 5.07
N SER A 125 8.86 -7.56 5.19
CA SER A 125 8.95 -8.97 4.76
C SER A 125 9.03 -9.12 3.25
N VAL A 126 8.43 -8.22 2.47
CA VAL A 126 8.38 -8.33 1.01
C VAL A 126 9.75 -8.40 0.30
N PRO A 127 10.74 -7.53 0.57
CA PRO A 127 12.08 -7.67 -0.03
C PRO A 127 12.79 -8.96 0.43
N VAL A 128 12.58 -9.40 1.67
CA VAL A 128 13.13 -10.68 2.16
C VAL A 128 12.51 -11.84 1.40
N LEU A 129 11.19 -11.83 1.19
CA LEU A 129 10.47 -12.83 0.40
C LEU A 129 10.97 -12.89 -1.04
N ALA A 130 11.25 -11.74 -1.65
CA ALA A 130 11.80 -11.67 -3.00
C ALA A 130 13.19 -12.32 -3.09
N LEU A 131 14.06 -12.06 -2.11
CA LEU A 131 15.39 -12.66 -2.01
C LEU A 131 15.32 -14.18 -1.84
N VAL A 132 14.55 -14.68 -0.86
CA VAL A 132 14.48 -16.13 -0.58
C VAL A 132 13.76 -16.91 -1.68
N SER A 133 12.91 -16.24 -2.48
CA SER A 133 12.22 -16.86 -3.61
C SER A 133 13.01 -16.74 -4.93
N ASN A 134 14.28 -16.30 -4.87
CA ASN A 134 15.16 -16.11 -6.04
C ASN A 134 14.51 -15.27 -7.16
N GLN A 135 13.79 -14.20 -6.80
CA GLN A 135 13.22 -13.30 -7.80
C GLN A 135 14.31 -12.53 -8.56
N PRO A 136 14.02 -12.08 -9.79
CA PRO A 136 14.87 -11.14 -10.51
C PRO A 136 15.35 -9.96 -9.64
N THR A 137 16.58 -9.51 -9.90
CA THR A 137 17.22 -8.44 -9.12
C THR A 137 16.38 -7.16 -9.19
N GLU A 138 15.80 -6.86 -10.35
CA GLU A 138 14.95 -5.72 -10.59
C GLU A 138 13.71 -5.70 -9.69
N LEU A 139 13.05 -6.85 -9.51
CA LEU A 139 11.91 -6.98 -8.59
C LEU A 139 12.33 -6.83 -7.13
N THR A 140 13.46 -7.41 -6.75
CA THR A 140 14.01 -7.28 -5.40
C THR A 140 14.36 -5.83 -5.06
N VAL A 141 14.99 -5.10 -5.99
CA VAL A 141 15.26 -3.67 -5.86
C VAL A 141 13.96 -2.87 -5.76
N PHE A 142 12.99 -3.15 -6.63
CA PHE A 142 11.68 -2.50 -6.59
C PHE A 142 10.99 -2.68 -5.23
N PHE A 143 10.95 -3.89 -4.70
CA PHE A 143 10.37 -4.18 -3.39
C PHE A 143 11.12 -3.54 -2.23
N SER A 144 12.45 -3.40 -2.35
CA SER A 144 13.27 -2.68 -1.37
C SER A 144 12.92 -1.19 -1.36
N ILE A 145 12.80 -0.55 -2.52
CA ILE A 145 12.37 0.85 -2.66
C ILE A 145 10.96 1.02 -2.08
N LEU A 146 10.05 0.07 -2.39
CA LEU A 146 8.68 0.07 -1.89
C LEU A 146 8.62 0.01 -0.36
N CYS A 147 9.39 -0.88 0.25
CA CYS A 147 9.55 -1.00 1.70
C CYS A 147 9.98 0.35 2.30
N LEU A 148 11.06 0.94 1.79
CA LEU A 148 11.57 2.23 2.26
C LEU A 148 10.53 3.35 2.15
N ALA A 149 9.81 3.42 1.02
CA ALA A 149 8.76 4.40 0.82
C ALA A 149 7.60 4.24 1.82
N ILE A 150 7.14 2.99 2.05
CA ILE A 150 6.08 2.70 3.03
C ILE A 150 6.53 3.06 4.44
N VAL A 151 7.73 2.65 4.85
CA VAL A 151 8.29 2.96 6.18
C VAL A 151 8.40 4.47 6.38
N TYR A 152 8.94 5.20 5.40
CA TYR A 152 9.07 6.66 5.46
C TYR A 152 7.71 7.36 5.60
N LYS A 153 6.69 6.90 4.86
CA LYS A 153 5.31 7.42 4.94
C LYS A 153 4.61 7.06 6.26
N HIS A 154 5.13 6.08 7.00
CA HIS A 154 4.64 5.68 8.33
C HIS A 154 5.34 6.36 9.51
N ARG A 155 6.32 7.24 9.31
CA ARG A 155 7.02 7.95 10.40
C ARG A 155 6.09 8.63 11.41
N SER A 156 4.95 9.18 10.97
CA SER A 156 3.96 9.80 11.87
C SER A 156 3.21 8.77 12.71
N ASN A 157 3.01 7.56 12.20
CA ASN A 157 2.43 6.44 12.95
C ASN A 157 3.43 5.88 13.94
N LEU A 158 4.71 5.77 13.57
CA LEU A 158 5.76 5.37 14.49
C LEU A 158 5.88 6.35 15.66
N ARG A 159 5.81 7.66 15.40
CA ARG A 159 5.75 8.69 16.46
C ARG A 159 4.52 8.51 17.36
N ARG A 160 3.33 8.32 16.79
CA ARG A 160 2.11 8.06 17.59
C ARG A 160 2.19 6.75 18.36
N LEU A 161 2.83 5.71 17.83
CA LEU A 161 3.00 4.43 18.50
C LEU A 161 3.91 4.59 19.72
N LYS A 162 5.04 5.30 19.57
CA LYS A 162 5.95 5.65 20.66
C LYS A 162 5.24 6.44 21.76
N ASN A 163 4.35 7.36 21.38
CA ASN A 163 3.56 8.16 22.31
C ASN A 163 2.29 7.47 22.85
N LYS A 164 2.01 6.21 22.47
CA LYS A 164 0.77 5.48 22.81
C LYS A 164 -0.52 6.15 22.28
N GLU A 165 -0.42 6.97 21.25
CA GLU A 165 -1.52 7.70 20.60
C GLU A 165 -2.05 6.99 19.34
N GLU A 166 -1.34 5.98 18.84
CA GLU A 166 -1.78 5.25 17.65
C GLU A 166 -3.07 4.49 17.95
N LYS A 167 -4.07 4.61 17.06
CA LYS A 167 -5.40 4.04 17.28
C LYS A 167 -5.50 2.62 16.72
N LYS A 168 -5.88 1.67 17.57
CA LYS A 168 -6.29 0.33 17.13
C LYS A 168 -7.57 0.41 16.28
N ILE A 169 -7.71 -0.49 15.31
CA ILE A 169 -8.97 -0.68 14.59
C ILE A 169 -9.76 -1.76 15.31
N SER A 170 -10.99 -1.45 15.73
CA SER A 170 -11.93 -2.44 16.23
C SER A 170 -12.94 -2.76 15.12
N LEU A 171 -12.85 -3.97 14.58
CA LEU A 171 -13.82 -4.50 13.61
C LEU A 171 -15.19 -4.80 14.24
N PHE A 172 -15.33 -4.70 15.56
CA PHE A 172 -16.55 -5.11 16.28
C PHE A 172 -17.23 -4.02 17.10
N LYS A 173 -16.70 -2.78 17.14
CA LYS A 173 -17.43 -1.67 17.78
C LYS A 173 -18.63 -1.25 16.93
N LYS A 174 -19.84 -1.42 17.49
CA LYS A 174 -21.09 -0.84 16.96
C LYS A 174 -20.92 0.68 16.83
N PRO A 175 -21.47 1.32 15.78
CA PRO A 175 -21.49 2.76 15.70
C PRO A 175 -22.24 3.29 16.93
N LYS A 176 -21.66 4.30 17.61
CA LYS A 176 -22.43 5.09 18.56
C LYS A 176 -23.47 5.84 17.74
N THR A 177 -24.71 5.37 17.79
CA THR A 177 -25.87 6.18 17.39
C THR A 177 -25.81 7.47 18.20
N ARG A 178 -25.64 8.60 17.51
CA ARG A 178 -25.95 9.92 18.03
C ARG A 178 -27.38 10.21 17.66
#